data_AF-A0A971WEJ6-F1
#
_entry.id   AF-A0A971WEJ6-F1
#
_cell.length_a   1.000
_cell.length_b   1.000
_cell.length_c   1.000
_cell.angle_alpha   90.00
_cell.angle_beta   90.00
_cell.angle_gamma   90.00
#
_symmetry.space_group_name_H-M   'P 1'
#
loop_
_entity.id
_entity.type
_entity.pdbx_description
1 polymer ?
#
loop_
_entity_poly.entity_id
_entity_poly.type
_entity_poly.pdbx_seq_one_letter_code
_entity_poly.pdbx_strand_id
1 'polypeptide(L)'
;LEWECCEGDGECWWSGRYTPCTPGLLFYHFEYETPHECAFIAHAGNGIGKITKDCASWQLSVYDSAYTTPDWLKGGVIYQIFPDRFYASGTKKADVPTDRILRKDWGADPQWEPDACGNINNYDFFGGDLEGITQKLPFLAALGVTCIYLNPIFEAHSNHRYDTADYLKIDPLLGDEHDFIALCAEALENKIRIVLDGVFSHTGADSVYFNKNRRYPLIGAANTMDSPYYPWYKFNHWPDSYTSWWGIDMLPEINEDEPGFIEFITGENGVARKWLQDGASGWRLDVADELPDVFLDAFRCAVKAENPEAFILGEVW
;
A
#
# COMPACT_ATOMS: atom_id res chain seq x y z
N LEU A 1 -14.08 -9.51 37.32
CA LEU A 1 -13.11 -8.50 37.79
C LEU A 1 -12.73 -8.86 39.20
N GLU A 2 -11.46 -8.74 39.53
CA GLU A 2 -10.89 -8.88 40.86
C GLU A 2 -10.50 -7.47 41.34
N TRP A 3 -10.71 -7.21 42.63
CA TRP A 3 -10.25 -5.97 43.25
C TRP A 3 -8.74 -6.07 43.47
N GLU A 4 -7.97 -5.07 43.05
CA GLU A 4 -6.51 -5.07 43.20
C GLU A 4 -6.08 -4.29 44.45
N CYS A 5 -6.33 -2.99 44.45
CA CYS A 5 -5.97 -2.10 45.56
C CYS A 5 -6.76 -0.79 45.49
N CYS A 6 -6.69 -0.01 46.56
CA CYS A 6 -6.94 1.42 46.50
C CYS A 6 -5.66 2.12 47.02
N GLU A 7 -5.08 3.03 46.23
CA GLU A 7 -3.88 3.79 46.60
C GLU A 7 -4.21 5.28 46.69
N GLY A 8 -3.75 5.93 47.78
CA GLY A 8 -3.93 7.38 47.98
C GLY A 8 -5.37 7.83 48.21
N ASP A 9 -5.60 9.14 48.00
CA ASP A 9 -6.89 9.83 48.19
C ASP A 9 -7.86 9.50 47.04
N GLY A 10 -8.50 8.33 47.11
CA GLY A 10 -9.78 8.09 46.41
C GLY A 10 -9.74 7.32 45.08
N GLU A 11 -8.62 6.71 44.71
CA GLU A 11 -8.54 5.84 43.53
C GLU A 11 -8.59 4.37 43.92
N CYS A 12 -9.47 3.60 43.27
CA CYS A 12 -9.57 2.15 43.43
C CYS A 12 -9.42 1.47 42.07
N TRP A 13 -8.70 0.35 42.08
CA TRP A 13 -8.31 -0.38 40.87
C TRP A 13 -8.98 -1.75 40.86
N TRP A 14 -9.54 -2.11 39.70
CA TRP A 14 -10.10 -3.42 39.41
C TRP A 14 -9.47 -3.94 38.13
N SER A 15 -9.12 -5.22 38.11
CA SER A 15 -8.59 -5.87 36.92
C SER A 15 -9.35 -7.15 36.61
N GLY A 16 -9.23 -7.65 35.40
CA GLY A 16 -9.82 -8.92 35.01
C GLY A 16 -9.18 -9.41 33.74
N ARG A 17 -9.04 -10.74 33.64
CA ARG A 17 -8.53 -11.39 32.45
C ARG A 17 -9.66 -12.12 31.76
N TYR A 18 -9.87 -11.80 30.50
CA TYR A 18 -10.73 -12.56 29.61
C TYR A 18 -9.88 -13.04 28.43
N THR A 19 -10.00 -14.31 28.08
CA THR A 19 -9.31 -14.90 26.93
C THR A 19 -10.35 -15.50 26.00
N PRO A 20 -10.66 -14.83 24.88
CA PRO A 20 -11.58 -15.34 23.87
C PRO A 20 -11.17 -16.71 23.34
N CYS A 21 -12.15 -17.58 23.08
CA CYS A 21 -11.89 -18.92 22.51
C CYS A 21 -11.96 -18.96 20.98
N THR A 22 -12.48 -17.91 20.34
CA THR A 22 -12.66 -17.82 18.89
C THR A 22 -12.22 -16.47 18.35
N PRO A 23 -11.62 -16.41 17.15
CA PRO A 23 -11.36 -15.15 16.46
C PRO A 23 -12.66 -14.40 16.17
N GLY A 24 -12.58 -13.07 16.11
CA GLY A 24 -13.71 -12.21 15.80
C GLY A 24 -13.63 -10.86 16.51
N LEU A 25 -14.67 -10.05 16.31
CA LEU A 25 -14.85 -8.79 17.02
C LEU A 25 -15.69 -9.04 18.26
N LEU A 26 -15.14 -8.68 19.43
CA LEU A 26 -15.87 -8.72 20.68
C LEU A 26 -16.10 -7.30 21.17
N PHE A 27 -17.32 -7.04 21.60
CA PHE A 27 -17.71 -5.76 22.16
C PHE A 27 -17.94 -5.94 23.66
N TYR A 28 -17.22 -5.18 24.49
CA TYR A 28 -17.31 -5.27 25.94
C TYR A 28 -17.52 -3.91 26.56
N HIS A 29 -18.12 -3.88 27.75
CA HIS A 29 -18.21 -2.70 28.60
C HIS A 29 -18.02 -3.12 30.07
N PHE A 30 -17.83 -2.15 30.95
CA PHE A 30 -17.84 -2.40 32.38
C PHE A 30 -19.11 -1.82 32.97
N GLU A 31 -19.72 -2.55 33.89
CA GLU A 31 -20.85 -2.09 34.68
C GLU A 31 -20.35 -1.97 36.13
N TYR A 32 -20.70 -0.89 36.81
CA TYR A 32 -20.47 -0.77 38.24
C TYR A 32 -21.80 -0.51 38.96
N GLU A 33 -21.95 -1.17 40.09
CA GLU A 33 -23.10 -1.05 40.97
C GLU A 33 -22.63 -0.54 42.34
N THR A 34 -23.32 0.48 42.83
CA THR A 34 -23.18 1.01 44.19
C THR A 34 -24.54 0.91 44.88
N PRO A 35 -24.62 1.09 46.22
CA PRO A 35 -25.90 1.15 46.92
C PRO A 35 -26.87 2.25 46.42
N HIS A 36 -26.40 3.20 45.60
CA HIS A 36 -27.16 4.36 45.15
C HIS A 36 -27.38 4.40 43.64
N GLU A 37 -26.59 3.70 42.84
CA GLU A 37 -26.65 3.73 41.38
C GLU A 37 -26.05 2.49 40.73
N CYS A 38 -26.56 2.17 39.54
CA CYS A 38 -25.90 1.30 38.57
C CYS A 38 -25.63 2.15 37.32
N ALA A 39 -24.41 2.07 36.79
CA ALA A 39 -24.02 2.77 35.58
C ALA A 39 -22.94 1.98 34.81
N PHE A 40 -22.73 2.37 33.56
CA PHE A 40 -21.70 1.79 32.70
C PHE A 40 -20.47 2.68 32.68
N ILE A 41 -19.30 2.05 32.60
CA ILE A 41 -18.09 2.69 32.09
C ILE A 41 -18.03 2.30 30.63
N ALA A 42 -17.97 3.30 29.76
CA ALA A 42 -17.98 3.14 28.31
C ALA A 42 -16.79 3.84 27.66
N HIS A 43 -16.45 3.43 26.45
CA HIS A 43 -15.40 4.06 25.65
C HIS A 43 -15.74 5.52 25.32
N ALA A 44 -14.83 6.44 25.62
CA ALA A 44 -14.94 7.87 25.32
C ALA A 44 -13.85 8.38 24.35
N GLY A 45 -13.09 7.49 23.71
CA GLY A 45 -11.96 7.83 22.84
C GLY A 45 -10.61 7.81 23.56
N ASN A 46 -9.51 7.63 22.80
CA ASN A 46 -8.12 7.69 23.29
C ASN A 46 -7.81 6.82 24.51
N GLY A 47 -8.47 5.66 24.63
CA GLY A 47 -8.30 4.76 25.78
C GLY A 47 -8.95 5.25 27.08
N ILE A 48 -9.73 6.33 27.04
CA ILE A 48 -10.41 6.89 28.21
C ILE A 48 -11.79 6.26 28.36
N GLY A 49 -12.13 5.88 29.59
CA GLY A 49 -13.48 5.47 29.98
C GLY A 49 -14.28 6.63 30.55
N LYS A 50 -15.59 6.65 30.30
CA LYS A 50 -16.52 7.61 30.90
C LYS A 50 -17.70 6.89 31.56
N ILE A 51 -18.11 7.39 32.72
CA ILE A 51 -19.35 6.95 33.38
C ILE A 51 -20.55 7.49 32.60
N THR A 52 -21.45 6.59 32.22
CA THR A 52 -22.62 6.90 31.41
C THR A 52 -23.78 5.96 31.75
N LYS A 53 -25.01 6.41 31.49
CA LYS A 53 -26.21 5.58 31.55
C LYS A 53 -26.47 4.84 30.24
N ASP A 54 -25.85 5.30 29.15
CA ASP A 54 -25.94 4.67 27.84
C ASP A 54 -24.78 3.69 27.64
N CYS A 55 -25.08 2.47 27.22
CA CYS A 55 -24.07 1.45 26.94
C CYS A 55 -23.34 1.78 25.63
N ALA A 56 -22.06 2.14 25.71
CA ALA A 56 -21.14 2.14 24.58
C ALA A 56 -19.98 1.19 24.88
N SER A 57 -19.77 0.22 23.99
CA SER A 57 -18.79 -0.85 24.19
C SER A 57 -17.44 -0.49 23.59
N TRP A 58 -16.36 -0.91 24.24
CA TRP A 58 -15.06 -1.05 23.62
C TRP A 58 -15.08 -2.21 22.62
N GLN A 59 -14.27 -2.10 21.57
CA GLN A 59 -14.02 -3.17 20.62
C GLN A 59 -12.70 -3.87 20.98
N LEU A 60 -12.73 -5.19 21.05
CA LEU A 60 -11.57 -6.07 21.13
C LEU A 60 -11.52 -6.90 19.85
N SER A 61 -10.51 -6.66 19.02
CA SER A 61 -10.24 -7.46 17.83
C SER A 61 -9.44 -8.70 18.21
N VAL A 62 -10.03 -9.87 18.05
CA VAL A 62 -9.41 -11.17 18.36
C VAL A 62 -9.01 -11.85 17.06
N TYR A 63 -7.73 -12.09 16.88
CA TYR A 63 -7.19 -12.82 15.73
C TYR A 63 -6.89 -14.28 16.11
N ASP A 64 -6.77 -15.15 15.10
CA ASP A 64 -6.41 -16.55 15.30
C ASP A 64 -5.05 -16.67 15.99
N SER A 65 -4.93 -17.53 17.00
CA SER A 65 -3.67 -17.75 17.72
C SER A 65 -2.51 -18.22 16.82
N ALA A 66 -2.82 -18.84 15.68
CA ALA A 66 -1.86 -19.24 14.65
C ALA A 66 -1.50 -18.09 13.68
N TYR A 67 -2.21 -16.96 13.73
CA TYR A 67 -1.90 -15.80 12.92
C TYR A 67 -0.59 -15.15 13.40
N THR A 68 0.38 -15.09 12.51
CA THR A 68 1.67 -14.46 12.75
C THR A 68 1.88 -13.25 11.85
N THR A 69 2.64 -12.30 12.37
CA THR A 69 3.22 -11.18 11.62
C THR A 69 4.73 -11.33 11.64
N PRO A 70 5.46 -10.85 10.61
CA PRO A 70 6.90 -11.02 10.55
C PRO A 70 7.60 -10.43 11.78
N ASP A 71 8.53 -11.18 12.37
CA ASP A 71 9.19 -10.77 13.61
C ASP A 71 10.17 -9.63 13.38
N TRP A 72 10.79 -9.56 12.19
CA TRP A 72 11.75 -8.52 11.83
C TRP A 72 11.15 -7.11 11.83
N LEU A 73 9.83 -6.97 11.74
CA LEU A 73 9.13 -5.69 11.77
C LEU A 73 8.88 -5.20 13.21
N LYS A 74 8.80 -6.10 14.19
CA LYS A 74 8.44 -5.78 15.57
C LYS A 74 9.55 -4.95 16.22
N GLY A 75 9.22 -3.72 16.60
CA GLY A 75 10.19 -2.76 17.15
C GLY A 75 11.10 -2.11 16.11
N GLY A 76 10.85 -2.34 14.82
CA GLY A 76 11.57 -1.70 13.72
C GLY A 76 11.08 -0.27 13.42
N VAL A 77 11.83 0.43 12.58
CA VAL A 77 11.50 1.78 12.10
C VAL A 77 11.30 1.73 10.59
N ILE A 78 10.09 2.09 10.14
CA ILE A 78 9.74 2.22 8.73
C ILE A 78 10.05 3.65 8.27
N TYR A 79 10.77 3.79 7.16
CA TYR A 79 11.02 5.06 6.49
C TYR A 79 10.35 5.06 5.11
N GLN A 80 9.39 5.95 4.90
CA GLN A 80 8.72 6.08 3.60
C GLN A 80 9.56 6.92 2.64
N ILE A 81 9.70 6.46 1.40
CA ILE A 81 10.43 7.15 0.34
C ILE A 81 9.50 7.35 -0.86
N PHE A 82 9.37 8.62 -1.26
CA PHE A 82 8.87 9.00 -2.58
C PHE A 82 10.06 9.08 -3.55
N PRO A 83 10.28 8.10 -4.45
CA PRO A 83 11.56 7.89 -5.12
C PRO A 83 12.09 9.09 -5.89
N ASP A 84 11.24 9.74 -6.70
CA ASP A 84 11.62 10.87 -7.56
C ASP A 84 12.17 12.08 -6.76
N ARG A 85 11.83 12.17 -5.46
CA ARG A 85 12.14 13.33 -4.61
C ARG A 85 13.15 13.03 -3.50
N PHE A 86 13.58 11.78 -3.36
CA PHE A 86 14.45 11.40 -2.25
C PHE A 86 15.91 11.75 -2.51
N TYR A 87 16.50 11.19 -3.56
CA TYR A 87 17.87 11.48 -3.92
C TYR A 87 18.15 11.11 -5.39
N ALA A 88 18.71 12.05 -6.15
CA ALA A 88 19.16 11.80 -7.52
C ALA A 88 20.60 11.29 -7.53
N SER A 89 20.82 10.06 -8.03
CA SER A 89 22.17 9.49 -8.17
C SER A 89 23.08 10.22 -9.16
N GLY A 90 22.48 10.96 -10.10
CA GLY A 90 23.17 11.54 -11.26
C GLY A 90 23.42 10.54 -12.39
N THR A 91 22.94 9.29 -12.26
CA THR A 91 23.01 8.28 -13.32
C THR A 91 22.21 8.73 -14.53
N LYS A 92 22.79 8.54 -15.71
CA LYS A 92 22.14 8.90 -16.97
C LYS A 92 20.90 8.03 -17.18
N LYS A 93 19.75 8.68 -17.34
CA LYS A 93 18.48 8.01 -17.65
C LYS A 93 18.42 7.61 -19.12
N ALA A 94 18.01 6.37 -19.37
CA ALA A 94 17.77 5.81 -20.70
C ALA A 94 16.26 5.61 -20.88
N ASP A 95 15.80 5.59 -22.14
CA ASP A 95 14.43 5.23 -22.52
C ASP A 95 13.30 5.99 -21.79
N VAL A 96 13.60 7.21 -21.35
CA VAL A 96 12.61 8.10 -20.74
C VAL A 96 11.64 8.61 -21.80
N PRO A 97 10.31 8.43 -21.61
CA PRO A 97 9.32 9.01 -22.49
C PRO A 97 9.47 10.52 -22.67
N THR A 98 9.34 11.01 -23.90
CA THR A 98 9.63 12.41 -24.28
C THR A 98 8.61 13.42 -23.74
N ASP A 99 7.46 12.93 -23.29
CA ASP A 99 6.38 13.70 -22.67
C ASP A 99 6.64 14.00 -21.18
N ARG A 100 7.75 13.52 -20.62
CA ARG A 100 8.16 13.80 -19.23
C ARG A 100 9.11 14.99 -19.14
N ILE A 101 8.90 15.85 -18.15
CA ILE A 101 9.73 17.04 -17.91
C ILE A 101 10.72 16.75 -16.78
N LEU A 102 11.99 16.49 -17.14
CA LEU A 102 13.07 16.37 -16.16
C LEU A 102 13.56 17.76 -15.72
N ARG A 103 13.30 18.10 -14.46
CA ARG A 103 13.70 19.32 -13.78
C ARG A 103 15.21 19.30 -13.52
N LYS A 104 15.81 20.49 -13.53
CA LYS A 104 17.25 20.68 -13.22
C LYS A 104 17.48 21.40 -11.90
N ASP A 105 16.41 21.90 -11.32
CA ASP A 105 16.32 22.73 -10.13
C ASP A 105 15.89 21.89 -8.92
N TRP A 106 16.79 21.03 -8.42
CA TRP A 106 16.52 20.19 -7.26
C TRP A 106 16.06 20.99 -6.04
N GLY A 107 14.94 20.60 -5.44
CA GLY A 107 14.34 21.28 -4.29
C GLY A 107 13.42 22.47 -4.62
N ALA A 108 13.21 22.77 -5.91
CA ALA A 108 12.16 23.69 -6.33
C ALA A 108 10.76 23.12 -6.11
N ASP A 109 9.74 23.98 -6.14
CA ASP A 109 8.35 23.54 -6.03
C ASP A 109 7.94 22.67 -7.24
N PRO A 110 7.19 21.58 -7.00
CA PRO A 110 6.63 20.79 -8.08
C PRO A 110 5.61 21.61 -8.88
N GLN A 111 5.46 21.30 -10.16
CA GLN A 111 4.38 21.86 -10.96
C GLN A 111 3.06 21.20 -10.57
N TRP A 112 2.29 21.89 -9.73
CA TRP A 112 0.98 21.45 -9.25
C TRP A 112 -0.18 22.16 -9.96
N GLU A 113 0.10 23.24 -10.69
CA GLU A 113 -0.92 24.04 -11.35
C GLU A 113 -1.49 23.32 -12.59
N PRO A 114 -2.81 23.43 -12.86
CA PRO A 114 -3.38 22.94 -14.10
C PRO A 114 -2.79 23.64 -15.33
N ASP A 115 -2.68 22.91 -16.43
CA ASP A 115 -2.28 23.47 -17.72
C ASP A 115 -3.35 24.42 -18.31
N ALA A 116 -3.08 24.99 -19.49
CA ALA A 116 -4.01 25.91 -20.16
C ALA A 116 -5.38 25.28 -20.49
N CYS A 117 -5.49 23.96 -20.47
CA CYS A 117 -6.71 23.19 -20.68
C CYS A 117 -7.34 22.73 -19.34
N GLY A 118 -6.74 23.06 -18.19
CA GLY A 118 -7.20 22.68 -16.87
C GLY A 118 -6.75 21.28 -16.42
N ASN A 119 -5.81 20.64 -17.13
CA ASN A 119 -5.33 19.31 -16.75
C ASN A 119 -4.17 19.40 -15.75
N ILE A 120 -4.20 18.56 -14.72
CA ILE A 120 -3.07 18.34 -13.82
C ILE A 120 -2.37 17.07 -14.29
N ASN A 121 -1.23 17.24 -14.94
CA ASN A 121 -0.60 16.16 -15.68
C ASN A 121 0.49 15.40 -14.89
N ASN A 122 0.95 15.94 -13.75
CA ASN A 122 1.93 15.32 -12.85
C ASN A 122 3.20 14.76 -13.54
N TYR A 123 3.62 15.34 -14.67
CA TYR A 123 4.75 14.85 -15.47
C TYR A 123 6.09 15.52 -15.15
N ASP A 124 6.20 16.23 -14.02
CA ASP A 124 7.43 16.89 -13.60
C ASP A 124 8.26 15.99 -12.66
N PHE A 125 9.49 15.74 -13.06
CA PHE A 125 10.38 14.79 -12.41
C PHE A 125 11.65 15.47 -11.94
N PHE A 126 12.07 15.18 -10.71
CA PHE A 126 13.30 15.72 -10.13
C PHE A 126 14.48 14.74 -10.29
N GLY A 127 14.21 13.50 -10.70
CA GLY A 127 15.24 12.54 -11.11
C GLY A 127 15.81 11.73 -9.95
N GLY A 128 15.13 11.68 -8.80
CA GLY A 128 15.41 10.70 -7.77
C GLY A 128 15.17 9.28 -8.26
N ASP A 129 15.97 8.32 -7.77
CA ASP A 129 16.07 7.00 -8.39
C ASP A 129 16.50 5.88 -7.42
N LEU A 130 16.44 4.62 -7.88
CA LEU A 130 16.78 3.45 -7.08
C LEU A 130 18.24 3.48 -6.63
N GLU A 131 19.16 3.78 -7.56
CA GLU A 131 20.58 3.95 -7.26
C GLU A 131 20.82 5.07 -6.22
N GLY A 132 20.05 6.15 -6.27
CA GLY A 132 20.12 7.23 -5.29
C GLY A 132 19.67 6.80 -3.91
N ILE A 133 18.68 5.91 -3.83
CA ILE A 133 18.28 5.26 -2.56
C ILE A 133 19.41 4.36 -2.06
N THR A 134 20.01 3.55 -2.93
CA THR A 134 21.16 2.68 -2.64
C THR A 134 22.29 3.48 -1.98
N GLN A 135 22.67 4.62 -2.59
CA GLN A 135 23.71 5.52 -2.07
C GLN A 135 23.41 6.11 -0.68
N LYS A 136 22.15 6.07 -0.22
CA LYS A 136 21.72 6.58 1.09
C LYS A 136 21.42 5.49 2.11
N LEU A 137 21.52 4.21 1.75
CA LEU A 137 21.35 3.11 2.70
C LEU A 137 22.24 3.24 3.96
N PRO A 138 23.53 3.62 3.87
CA PRO A 138 24.35 3.80 5.08
C PRO A 138 23.83 4.91 6.00
N PHE A 139 23.26 5.98 5.44
CA PHE A 139 22.64 7.07 6.20
C PHE A 139 21.36 6.59 6.90
N LEU A 140 20.50 5.87 6.17
CA LEU A 140 19.25 5.32 6.72
C LEU A 140 19.53 4.28 7.83
N ALA A 141 20.55 3.43 7.65
CA ALA A 141 20.98 2.49 8.67
C ALA A 141 21.49 3.20 9.93
N ALA A 142 22.26 4.30 9.77
CA ALA A 142 22.72 5.11 10.90
C ALA A 142 21.57 5.80 11.66
N LEU A 143 20.47 6.11 10.98
CA LEU A 143 19.24 6.63 11.60
C LEU A 143 18.46 5.55 12.39
N GLY A 144 18.80 4.27 12.21
CA GLY A 144 18.11 3.14 12.82
C GLY A 144 16.92 2.62 12.01
N VAL A 145 16.81 3.00 10.73
CA VAL A 145 15.79 2.46 9.82
C VAL A 145 16.04 0.97 9.62
N THR A 146 14.98 0.17 9.71
CA THR A 146 15.03 -1.28 9.47
C THR A 146 14.14 -1.70 8.30
N CYS A 147 13.27 -0.79 7.83
CA CYS A 147 12.38 -1.02 6.71
C CYS A 147 12.23 0.27 5.89
N ILE A 148 12.35 0.18 4.58
CA ILE A 148 11.99 1.24 3.65
C ILE A 148 10.66 0.83 3.01
N TYR A 149 9.70 1.73 3.02
CA TYR A 149 8.48 1.63 2.22
C TYR A 149 8.61 2.59 1.04
N LEU A 150 8.59 2.05 -0.18
CA LEU A 150 8.64 2.83 -1.41
C LEU A 150 7.21 3.10 -1.87
N ASN A 151 6.89 4.37 -2.16
CA ASN A 151 5.78 4.69 -3.08
C ASN A 151 5.97 3.97 -4.43
N PRO A 152 4.94 3.90 -5.30
CA PRO A 152 4.99 3.05 -6.49
C PRO A 152 6.23 3.30 -7.36
N ILE A 153 6.86 2.20 -7.82
CA ILE A 153 8.10 2.23 -8.62
C ILE A 153 7.95 1.65 -10.03
N PHE A 154 6.78 1.08 -10.34
CA PHE A 154 6.53 0.47 -11.63
C PHE A 154 6.31 1.53 -12.72
N GLU A 155 6.50 1.13 -13.97
CA GLU A 155 6.34 2.02 -15.13
C GLU A 155 4.97 2.69 -15.08
N ALA A 156 4.95 4.02 -15.16
CA ALA A 156 3.74 4.85 -15.17
C ALA A 156 4.04 6.21 -15.79
N HIS A 157 3.03 7.03 -16.13
CA HIS A 157 3.29 8.29 -16.84
C HIS A 157 3.39 9.51 -15.91
N SER A 158 2.87 9.41 -14.69
CA SER A 158 3.00 10.44 -13.66
C SER A 158 4.26 10.29 -12.79
N ASN A 159 4.56 11.35 -12.03
CA ASN A 159 5.63 11.37 -11.03
C ASN A 159 5.33 10.50 -9.79
N HIS A 160 4.05 10.25 -9.48
CA HIS A 160 3.60 9.47 -8.33
C HIS A 160 3.40 7.99 -8.64
N ARG A 161 3.19 7.64 -9.92
CA ARG A 161 3.13 6.28 -10.46
C ARG A 161 1.97 5.39 -9.98
N TYR A 162 0.94 6.00 -9.40
CA TYR A 162 -0.32 5.31 -9.09
C TYR A 162 -1.14 4.97 -10.35
N ASP A 163 -0.89 5.68 -11.46
CA ASP A 163 -1.39 5.38 -12.80
C ASP A 163 -0.55 4.27 -13.49
N THR A 164 -0.42 3.10 -12.86
CA THR A 164 0.49 2.05 -13.31
C THR A 164 0.27 1.67 -14.78
N ALA A 165 1.32 1.73 -15.57
CA ALA A 165 1.33 1.39 -16.98
C ALA A 165 1.77 -0.05 -17.26
N ASP A 166 2.74 -0.58 -16.50
CA ASP A 166 3.16 -1.99 -16.53
C ASP A 166 3.68 -2.44 -15.15
N TYR A 167 2.97 -3.36 -14.48
CA TYR A 167 3.34 -3.90 -13.16
C TYR A 167 4.60 -4.76 -13.17
N LEU A 168 5.03 -5.24 -14.34
CA LEU A 168 6.17 -6.15 -14.48
C LEU A 168 7.48 -5.41 -14.72
N LYS A 169 7.42 -4.09 -14.91
CA LYS A 169 8.55 -3.26 -15.32
C LYS A 169 8.81 -2.11 -14.35
N ILE A 170 10.09 -1.89 -14.00
CA ILE A 170 10.51 -0.69 -13.26
C ILE A 170 10.38 0.55 -14.16
N ASP A 171 9.95 1.67 -13.58
CA ASP A 171 9.89 2.92 -14.33
C ASP A 171 11.28 3.37 -14.79
N PRO A 172 11.49 3.67 -16.08
CA PRO A 172 12.81 3.97 -16.64
C PRO A 172 13.48 5.24 -16.07
N LEU A 173 12.75 6.13 -15.38
CA LEU A 173 13.38 7.22 -14.64
C LEU A 173 14.00 6.77 -13.31
N LEU A 174 13.50 5.68 -12.71
CA LEU A 174 14.01 5.14 -11.46
C LEU A 174 15.17 4.16 -11.67
N GLY A 175 15.19 3.43 -12.77
CA GLY A 175 16.19 2.42 -13.08
C GLY A 175 15.60 1.28 -13.92
N ASP A 176 16.10 0.07 -13.71
CA ASP A 176 15.55 -1.18 -14.24
C ASP A 176 15.39 -2.26 -13.16
N GLU A 177 15.00 -3.48 -13.54
CA GLU A 177 14.85 -4.60 -12.61
C GLU A 177 16.17 -5.00 -11.94
N HIS A 178 17.31 -4.84 -12.63
CA HIS A 178 18.63 -5.15 -12.06
C HIS A 178 18.99 -4.15 -10.96
N ASP A 179 18.69 -2.86 -11.18
CA ASP A 179 18.86 -1.82 -10.16
C ASP A 179 18.00 -2.11 -8.91
N PHE A 180 16.77 -2.60 -9.09
CA PHE A 180 15.91 -2.98 -7.98
C PHE A 180 16.45 -4.18 -7.18
N ILE A 181 16.90 -5.23 -7.87
CA ILE A 181 17.51 -6.40 -7.25
C ILE A 181 18.77 -5.99 -6.47
N ALA A 182 19.60 -5.12 -7.05
CA ALA A 182 20.80 -4.60 -6.41
C ALA A 182 20.46 -3.79 -5.14
N LEU A 183 19.46 -2.89 -5.22
CA LEU A 183 18.96 -2.13 -4.07
C LEU A 183 18.51 -3.07 -2.94
N CYS A 184 17.73 -4.10 -3.25
CA CYS A 184 17.25 -5.05 -2.24
C CYS A 184 18.39 -5.83 -1.58
N ALA A 185 19.38 -6.25 -2.37
CA ALA A 185 20.57 -6.94 -1.86
C ALA A 185 21.38 -6.03 -0.92
N GLU A 186 21.69 -4.80 -1.33
CA GLU A 186 22.47 -3.85 -0.53
C GLU A 186 21.70 -3.38 0.71
N ALA A 187 20.39 -3.20 0.61
CA ALA A 187 19.54 -2.88 1.75
C ALA A 187 19.62 -3.99 2.80
N LEU A 188 19.57 -5.26 2.38
CA LEU A 188 19.66 -6.40 3.28
C LEU A 188 21.02 -6.46 4.01
N GLU A 189 22.13 -6.13 3.34
CA GLU A 189 23.45 -6.01 3.98
C GLU A 189 23.46 -4.94 5.08
N ASN A 190 22.69 -3.88 4.90
CA ASN A 190 22.45 -2.82 5.89
C ASN A 190 21.35 -3.17 6.91
N LYS A 191 20.81 -4.40 6.89
CA LYS A 191 19.69 -4.88 7.72
C LYS A 191 18.39 -4.10 7.50
N ILE A 192 18.22 -3.55 6.30
CA ILE A 192 17.04 -2.82 5.86
C ILE A 192 16.24 -3.73 4.92
N ARG A 193 14.93 -3.81 5.16
CA ARG A 193 13.98 -4.51 4.28
C ARG A 193 13.28 -3.51 3.36
N ILE A 194 12.96 -3.90 2.13
CA ILE A 194 12.24 -3.05 1.16
C ILE A 194 10.80 -3.54 1.03
N VAL A 195 9.83 -2.65 1.17
CA VAL A 195 8.39 -2.90 1.00
C VAL A 195 7.90 -2.06 -0.18
N LEU A 196 7.16 -2.70 -1.10
CA LEU A 196 6.63 -2.09 -2.31
C LEU A 196 5.19 -1.62 -2.13
N ASP A 197 4.81 -0.59 -2.89
CA ASP A 197 3.42 -0.17 -3.03
C ASP A 197 2.72 -0.98 -4.14
N GLY A 198 1.62 -1.64 -3.80
CA GLY A 198 0.79 -2.45 -4.69
C GLY A 198 -0.52 -1.73 -4.99
N VAL A 199 -0.59 -1.09 -6.15
CA VAL A 199 -1.77 -0.34 -6.64
C VAL A 199 -2.59 -1.28 -7.52
N PHE A 200 -3.55 -2.01 -6.93
CA PHE A 200 -4.29 -3.07 -7.64
C PHE A 200 -5.77 -2.76 -7.87
N SER A 201 -6.29 -1.64 -7.37
CA SER A 201 -7.67 -1.19 -7.61
C SER A 201 -7.87 -0.53 -8.99
N HIS A 202 -6.81 0.01 -9.57
CA HIS A 202 -6.84 0.69 -10.85
C HIS A 202 -5.49 0.63 -11.55
N THR A 203 -5.49 0.93 -12.85
CA THR A 203 -4.29 1.14 -13.66
C THR A 203 -4.30 2.54 -14.25
N GLY A 204 -3.22 2.95 -14.92
CA GLY A 204 -3.27 4.10 -15.81
C GLY A 204 -4.06 3.80 -17.08
N ALA A 205 -4.80 4.79 -17.60
CA ALA A 205 -5.49 4.68 -18.89
C ALA A 205 -4.51 4.45 -20.05
N ASP A 206 -3.28 4.95 -19.91
CA ASP A 206 -2.18 4.69 -20.84
C ASP A 206 -1.28 3.55 -20.35
N SER A 207 -1.87 2.39 -20.07
CA SER A 207 -1.17 1.16 -19.65
C SER A 207 -1.09 0.12 -20.77
N VAL A 208 -0.26 -0.92 -20.61
CA VAL A 208 -0.24 -2.08 -21.53
C VAL A 208 -1.58 -2.82 -21.53
N TYR A 209 -2.33 -2.74 -20.43
CA TYR A 209 -3.59 -3.45 -20.21
C TYR A 209 -4.80 -2.69 -20.77
N PHE A 210 -4.89 -1.37 -20.54
CA PHE A 210 -6.00 -0.54 -21.03
C PHE A 210 -5.69 0.09 -22.39
N ASN A 211 -4.49 0.65 -22.55
CA ASN A 211 -3.89 1.20 -23.76
C ASN A 211 -4.75 2.24 -24.51
N LYS A 212 -5.38 3.19 -23.80
CA LYS A 212 -6.26 4.22 -24.39
C LYS A 212 -5.60 5.01 -25.52
N ASN A 213 -4.32 5.38 -25.33
CA ASN A 213 -3.58 6.19 -26.29
C ASN A 213 -2.84 5.38 -27.37
N ARG A 214 -2.98 4.03 -27.36
CA ARG A 214 -2.27 3.13 -28.28
C ARG A 214 -0.74 3.31 -28.24
N ARG A 215 -0.20 3.63 -27.07
CA ARG A 215 1.25 3.81 -26.85
C ARG A 215 2.00 2.49 -26.97
N TYR A 216 1.38 1.41 -26.49
CA TYR A 216 1.98 0.09 -26.49
C TYR A 216 1.59 -0.69 -27.76
N PRO A 217 2.47 -1.57 -28.26
CA PRO A 217 2.17 -2.43 -29.40
C PRO A 217 1.13 -3.52 -29.06
N LEU A 218 0.95 -3.83 -27.78
CA LEU A 218 -0.11 -4.73 -27.30
C LEU A 218 -1.48 -4.07 -27.48
N ILE A 219 -2.51 -4.89 -27.70
CA ILE A 219 -3.87 -4.40 -27.86
C ILE A 219 -4.58 -4.45 -26.49
N GLY A 220 -4.77 -3.28 -25.88
CA GLY A 220 -5.42 -3.14 -24.58
C GLY A 220 -6.95 -3.16 -24.66
N ALA A 221 -7.59 -3.16 -23.49
CA ALA A 221 -9.03 -3.21 -23.32
C ALA A 221 -9.79 -2.08 -24.04
N ALA A 222 -9.20 -0.87 -24.12
CA ALA A 222 -9.79 0.27 -24.82
C ALA A 222 -9.64 0.18 -26.35
N ASN A 223 -8.85 -0.76 -26.87
CA ASN A 223 -8.54 -0.86 -28.30
C ASN A 223 -9.40 -1.87 -29.05
N THR A 224 -9.78 -2.98 -28.40
CA THR A 224 -10.74 -3.97 -28.91
C THR A 224 -11.38 -4.76 -27.77
N MET A 225 -12.64 -5.20 -27.96
CA MET A 225 -13.32 -6.09 -27.01
C MET A 225 -12.74 -7.52 -27.00
N ASP A 226 -11.97 -7.89 -28.03
CA ASP A 226 -11.25 -9.17 -28.09
C ASP A 226 -9.93 -9.17 -27.29
N SER A 227 -9.58 -8.05 -26.64
CA SER A 227 -8.37 -7.97 -25.83
C SER A 227 -8.47 -8.94 -24.65
N PRO A 228 -7.40 -9.69 -24.31
CA PRO A 228 -7.40 -10.53 -23.12
C PRO A 228 -7.60 -9.73 -21.82
N TYR A 229 -7.34 -8.42 -21.87
CA TYR A 229 -7.51 -7.49 -20.75
C TYR A 229 -8.91 -6.86 -20.71
N TYR A 230 -9.76 -7.06 -21.73
CA TYR A 230 -11.09 -6.46 -21.76
C TYR A 230 -11.94 -6.80 -20.51
N PRO A 231 -11.97 -8.05 -20.01
CA PRO A 231 -12.73 -8.40 -18.81
C PRO A 231 -12.19 -7.78 -17.52
N TRP A 232 -10.96 -7.27 -17.52
CA TRP A 232 -10.35 -6.63 -16.34
C TRP A 232 -10.97 -5.28 -16.03
N TYR A 233 -11.80 -4.71 -16.90
CA TYR A 233 -12.38 -3.38 -16.74
C TYR A 233 -13.90 -3.40 -16.88
N LYS A 234 -14.56 -2.43 -16.26
CA LYS A 234 -16.01 -2.28 -16.25
C LYS A 234 -16.44 -1.17 -17.22
N PHE A 235 -16.84 -1.53 -18.44
CA PHE A 235 -17.33 -0.59 -19.45
C PHE A 235 -18.85 -0.38 -19.37
N ASN A 236 -19.28 0.88 -19.29
CA ASN A 236 -20.68 1.28 -19.43
C ASN A 236 -21.07 1.42 -20.91
N HIS A 237 -20.19 2.01 -21.72
CA HIS A 237 -20.30 2.11 -23.18
C HIS A 237 -18.90 2.08 -23.80
N TRP A 238 -18.53 0.96 -24.42
CA TRP A 238 -17.19 0.80 -24.97
C TRP A 238 -16.97 1.64 -26.25
N PRO A 239 -15.78 2.24 -26.45
CA PRO A 239 -14.63 2.27 -25.54
C PRO A 239 -14.64 3.47 -24.56
N ASP A 240 -15.51 4.46 -24.77
CA ASP A 240 -15.35 5.80 -24.21
C ASP A 240 -15.91 5.99 -22.79
N SER A 241 -16.71 5.05 -22.29
CA SER A 241 -17.32 5.13 -20.95
C SER A 241 -17.08 3.86 -20.15
N TYR A 242 -16.41 4.04 -19.03
CA TYR A 242 -15.99 2.98 -18.10
C TYR A 242 -15.98 3.52 -16.66
N THR A 243 -15.88 2.61 -15.70
CA THR A 243 -15.74 2.96 -14.28
C THR A 243 -14.31 3.38 -14.01
N SER A 244 -14.12 4.45 -13.24
CA SER A 244 -12.81 5.00 -12.95
C SER A 244 -12.75 5.55 -11.54
N TRP A 245 -11.56 5.46 -10.94
CA TRP A 245 -11.38 5.75 -9.53
C TRP A 245 -11.75 7.20 -9.26
N TRP A 246 -12.79 7.42 -8.46
CA TRP A 246 -13.35 8.73 -8.14
C TRP A 246 -13.76 9.56 -9.38
N GLY A 247 -14.07 8.90 -10.50
CA GLY A 247 -14.43 9.53 -11.77
C GLY A 247 -13.25 10.11 -12.54
N ILE A 248 -12.01 9.83 -12.13
CA ILE A 248 -10.80 10.28 -12.83
C ILE A 248 -10.57 9.39 -14.05
N ASP A 249 -10.92 9.89 -15.23
CA ASP A 249 -10.84 9.17 -16.52
C ASP A 249 -9.47 8.52 -16.82
N MET A 250 -8.39 9.06 -16.24
CA MET A 250 -7.03 8.53 -16.36
C MET A 250 -6.75 7.29 -15.52
N LEU A 251 -7.65 6.91 -14.59
CA LEU A 251 -7.49 5.80 -13.66
C LEU A 251 -8.66 4.80 -13.83
N PRO A 252 -8.73 4.04 -14.94
CA PRO A 252 -9.73 2.99 -15.11
C PRO A 252 -9.66 1.96 -13.97
N GLU A 253 -10.80 1.75 -13.32
CA GLU A 253 -10.93 0.78 -12.24
C GLU A 253 -10.82 -0.65 -12.78
N ILE A 254 -10.14 -1.48 -12.02
CA ILE A 254 -10.06 -2.89 -12.29
C ILE A 254 -11.35 -3.59 -11.81
N ASN A 255 -11.64 -4.74 -12.39
CA ASN A 255 -12.56 -5.70 -11.86
C ASN A 255 -11.77 -6.72 -11.04
N GLU A 256 -11.63 -6.49 -9.75
CA GLU A 256 -10.79 -7.28 -8.85
C GLU A 256 -11.38 -8.65 -8.52
N ASP A 257 -12.64 -8.89 -8.92
CA ASP A 257 -13.28 -10.20 -8.93
C ASP A 257 -12.95 -11.02 -10.20
N GLU A 258 -12.34 -10.41 -11.23
CA GLU A 258 -12.04 -11.08 -12.50
C GLU A 258 -10.92 -12.12 -12.30
N PRO A 259 -11.18 -13.41 -12.54
CA PRO A 259 -10.19 -14.47 -12.29
C PRO A 259 -8.89 -14.27 -13.06
N GLY A 260 -8.96 -13.71 -14.27
CA GLY A 260 -7.77 -13.42 -15.07
C GLY A 260 -6.86 -12.37 -14.43
N PHE A 261 -7.43 -11.38 -13.75
CA PHE A 261 -6.66 -10.36 -13.01
C PHE A 261 -6.13 -10.91 -11.70
N ILE A 262 -6.95 -11.64 -10.93
CA ILE A 262 -6.51 -12.31 -9.70
C ILE A 262 -5.33 -13.24 -9.98
N GLU A 263 -5.40 -14.07 -11.04
CA GLU A 263 -4.30 -14.94 -11.45
C GLU A 263 -3.06 -14.15 -11.88
N PHE A 264 -3.24 -13.05 -12.62
CA PHE A 264 -2.12 -12.20 -13.03
C PHE A 264 -1.36 -11.59 -11.83
N ILE A 265 -2.06 -11.18 -10.77
CA ILE A 265 -1.41 -10.62 -9.58
C ILE A 265 -0.88 -11.71 -8.64
N THR A 266 -1.68 -12.77 -8.40
CA THR A 266 -1.48 -13.72 -7.29
C THR A 266 -1.06 -15.13 -7.70
N GLY A 267 -1.08 -15.44 -8.99
CA GLY A 267 -0.71 -16.74 -9.55
C GLY A 267 0.76 -17.10 -9.30
N GLU A 268 1.17 -18.30 -9.71
CA GLU A 268 2.54 -18.80 -9.47
C GLU A 268 3.63 -17.91 -10.10
N ASN A 269 3.33 -17.30 -11.25
CA ASN A 269 4.19 -16.33 -11.92
C ASN A 269 3.63 -14.90 -11.83
N GLY A 270 2.76 -14.65 -10.85
CA GLY A 270 2.07 -13.38 -10.69
C GLY A 270 2.96 -12.26 -10.17
N VAL A 271 2.48 -11.02 -10.35
CA VAL A 271 3.19 -9.79 -9.95
C VAL A 271 3.67 -9.85 -8.49
N ALA A 272 2.82 -10.32 -7.57
CA ALA A 272 3.12 -10.33 -6.15
C ALA A 272 4.35 -11.20 -5.82
N ARG A 273 4.48 -12.36 -6.48
CA ARG A 273 5.58 -13.31 -6.24
C ARG A 273 6.86 -12.90 -6.95
N LYS A 274 6.76 -12.44 -8.20
CA LYS A 274 7.91 -11.95 -8.98
C LYS A 274 8.75 -10.98 -8.16
N TRP A 275 8.13 -9.93 -7.61
CA TRP A 275 8.88 -8.90 -6.91
C TRP A 275 9.42 -9.35 -5.55
N LEU A 276 8.78 -10.33 -4.90
CA LEU A 276 9.34 -10.97 -3.70
C LEU A 276 10.57 -11.82 -4.06
N GLN A 277 10.55 -12.51 -5.20
CA GLN A 277 11.69 -13.26 -5.74
C GLN A 277 12.85 -12.32 -6.12
N ASP A 278 12.52 -11.13 -6.62
CA ASP A 278 13.49 -10.08 -6.94
C ASP A 278 14.05 -9.35 -5.70
N GLY A 279 13.56 -9.69 -4.50
CA GLY A 279 14.15 -9.25 -3.22
C GLY A 279 13.25 -8.36 -2.34
N ALA A 280 12.05 -8.01 -2.79
CA ALA A 280 11.09 -7.32 -1.94
C ALA A 280 10.76 -8.15 -0.68
N SER A 281 10.49 -7.46 0.42
CA SER A 281 10.20 -8.05 1.73
C SER A 281 8.74 -7.86 2.16
N GLY A 282 7.92 -7.29 1.29
CA GLY A 282 6.50 -7.13 1.55
C GLY A 282 5.82 -6.14 0.61
N TRP A 283 4.53 -5.96 0.86
CA TRP A 283 3.63 -5.12 0.10
C TRP A 283 2.82 -4.21 1.02
N ARG A 284 2.72 -2.94 0.66
CA ARG A 284 1.68 -2.02 1.11
C ARG A 284 0.62 -1.99 0.02
N LEU A 285 -0.62 -2.32 0.34
CA LEU A 285 -1.76 -2.32 -0.58
C LEU A 285 -2.42 -0.94 -0.52
N ASP A 286 -2.45 -0.26 -1.66
CA ASP A 286 -3.15 1.01 -1.86
C ASP A 286 -4.65 0.78 -1.89
N VAL A 287 -5.41 1.65 -1.21
CA VAL A 287 -6.89 1.61 -1.18
C VAL A 287 -7.41 0.20 -0.88
N ALA A 288 -6.85 -0.42 0.17
CA ALA A 288 -7.11 -1.82 0.47
C ALA A 288 -8.55 -2.09 0.91
N ASP A 289 -9.26 -1.05 1.35
CA ASP A 289 -10.68 -1.07 1.71
C ASP A 289 -11.63 -1.19 0.51
N GLU A 290 -11.18 -0.86 -0.70
CA GLU A 290 -11.95 -1.05 -1.94
C GLU A 290 -11.70 -2.43 -2.60
N LEU A 291 -10.70 -3.19 -2.14
CA LEU A 291 -10.37 -4.51 -2.69
C LEU A 291 -11.29 -5.60 -2.10
N PRO A 292 -11.85 -6.51 -2.93
CA PRO A 292 -12.75 -7.55 -2.43
C PRO A 292 -11.99 -8.62 -1.63
N ASP A 293 -12.68 -9.21 -0.65
CA ASP A 293 -12.11 -10.24 0.23
C ASP A 293 -11.46 -11.41 -0.56
N VAL A 294 -12.06 -11.82 -1.69
CA VAL A 294 -11.52 -12.89 -2.54
C VAL A 294 -10.13 -12.55 -3.08
N PHE A 295 -9.90 -11.29 -3.44
CA PHE A 295 -8.61 -10.81 -3.90
C PHE A 295 -7.61 -10.75 -2.73
N LEU A 296 -8.02 -10.19 -1.60
CA LEU A 296 -7.16 -10.06 -0.40
C LEU A 296 -6.71 -11.43 0.13
N ASP A 297 -7.61 -12.41 0.16
CA ASP A 297 -7.31 -13.79 0.54
C ASP A 297 -6.33 -14.44 -0.43
N ALA A 298 -6.58 -14.34 -1.75
CA ALA A 298 -5.67 -14.86 -2.77
C ALA A 298 -4.29 -14.21 -2.70
N PHE A 299 -4.25 -12.88 -2.54
CA PHE A 299 -3.02 -12.10 -2.41
C PHE A 299 -2.22 -12.53 -1.19
N ARG A 300 -2.88 -12.64 -0.02
CA ARG A 300 -2.23 -13.12 1.20
C ARG A 300 -1.68 -14.54 1.02
N CYS A 301 -2.46 -15.44 0.44
CA CYS A 301 -2.02 -16.80 0.15
C CYS A 301 -0.78 -16.82 -0.75
N ALA A 302 -0.77 -16.03 -1.82
CA ALA A 302 0.35 -15.94 -2.75
C ALA A 302 1.63 -15.41 -2.08
N VAL A 303 1.53 -14.27 -1.40
CA VAL A 303 2.65 -13.62 -0.71
C VAL A 303 3.22 -14.52 0.39
N LYS A 304 2.36 -15.13 1.21
CA LYS A 304 2.79 -15.99 2.32
C LYS A 304 3.33 -17.34 1.86
N ALA A 305 2.86 -17.87 0.73
CA ALA A 305 3.42 -19.06 0.13
C ALA A 305 4.81 -18.81 -0.47
N GLU A 306 5.06 -17.62 -1.02
CA GLU A 306 6.38 -17.23 -1.52
C GLU A 306 7.37 -16.97 -0.37
N ASN A 307 6.94 -16.19 0.62
CA ASN A 307 7.74 -15.85 1.77
C ASN A 307 6.84 -15.67 3.01
N PRO A 308 6.87 -16.61 3.97
CA PRO A 308 6.08 -16.52 5.20
C PRO A 308 6.35 -15.24 6.02
N GLU A 309 7.58 -14.72 5.92
CA GLU A 309 8.03 -13.49 6.59
C GLU A 309 7.80 -12.22 5.75
N ALA A 310 7.17 -12.30 4.58
CA ALA A 310 6.81 -11.11 3.82
C ALA A 310 5.73 -10.31 4.54
N PHE A 311 5.92 -9.00 4.65
CA PHE A 311 4.98 -8.09 5.29
C PHE A 311 3.83 -7.73 4.32
N ILE A 312 2.62 -7.60 4.85
CA ILE A 312 1.45 -7.10 4.12
C ILE A 312 0.80 -6.02 4.98
N LEU A 313 0.66 -4.82 4.44
CA LEU A 313 0.01 -3.67 5.07
C LEU A 313 -1.11 -3.18 4.16
N GLY A 314 -2.35 -3.14 4.64
CA GLY A 314 -3.45 -2.49 3.92
C GLY A 314 -3.59 -1.04 4.35
N GLU A 315 -3.78 -0.13 3.40
CA GLU A 315 -4.26 1.23 3.66
C GLU A 315 -5.77 1.21 3.93
N VAL A 316 -6.18 1.69 5.11
CA VAL A 316 -7.59 1.88 5.52
C VAL A 316 -7.63 3.13 6.41
N TRP A 317 -8.57 4.06 6.17
CA TRP A 317 -8.66 5.37 6.84
C TRP A 317 -9.76 5.45 7.91
#